data_AF-A0A8T4ZU18-F1
#
_entry.id   AF-A0A8T4ZU18-F1
#
_cell.length_a   1.000
_cell.length_b   1.000
_cell.length_c   1.000
_cell.angle_alpha   90.00
_cell.angle_beta   90.00
_cell.angle_gamma   90.00
#
_symmetry.space_group_name_H-M   'P 1'
#
loop_
_entity.id
_entity.type
_entity.pdbx_description
1 polymer ?
#
loop_
_entity_poly.entity_id
_entity_poly.type
_entity_poly.pdbx_seq_one_letter_code
_entity_poly.pdbx_strand_id
1 'polypeptide(L)' 'MMVTLDADGQHDPGDIPRLLRPIRSGEADIVVGSRFLSEDEESSMPR' A
#
# COMPACT_ATOMS: atom_id res chain seq x y z
N MET A 1 10.42 -3.42 12.35
CA MET A 1 9.31 -2.93 11.51
C MET A 1 9.32 -1.41 11.55
N MET A 2 9.31 -0.76 10.39
CA MET A 2 9.34 0.69 10.24
C MET A 2 8.20 1.09 9.30
N VAL A 3 7.50 2.19 9.61
CA VAL A 3 6.46 2.78 8.76
C VAL A 3 6.85 4.23 8.50
N THR A 4 6.80 4.65 7.25
CA THR A 4 7.05 6.03 6.82
C THR A 4 5.74 6.66 6.36
N LEU A 5 5.40 7.82 6.92
CA LEU A 5 4.17 8.55 6.63
C LEU A 5 4.45 10.06 6.70
N ASP A 6 3.98 10.82 5.72
CA ASP A 6 4.04 12.28 5.76
C ASP A 6 2.97 12.86 6.71
N ALA A 7 3.29 13.99 7.35
CA ALA A 7 2.44 14.60 8.38
C ALA A 7 1.40 15.60 7.83
N ASP A 8 1.27 15.71 6.51
CA ASP A 8 0.37 16.66 5.84
C ASP A 8 -1.09 16.15 5.69
N GLY A 9 -1.36 14.93 6.16
CA GLY A 9 -2.67 14.30 6.15
C GLY A 9 -3.11 13.76 4.78
N GLN A 10 -2.25 13.74 3.77
CA GLN A 10 -2.57 13.14 2.47
C GLN A 10 -2.63 11.61 2.50
N HIS A 11 -2.13 11.00 3.58
CA HIS A 11 -2.16 9.56 3.80
C HIS A 11 -3.01 9.23 5.03
N ASP A 12 -3.95 8.29 4.89
CA ASP A 12 -4.77 7.82 6.01
C ASP A 12 -3.97 6.83 6.89
N PRO A 13 -3.69 7.15 8.17
CA PRO A 13 -3.05 6.20 9.08
C PRO A 13 -3.87 4.92 9.30
N GLY A 14 -5.19 4.96 9.05
CA GLY A 14 -6.09 3.82 9.07
C GLY A 14 -5.76 2.74 8.06
N ASP A 15 -5.00 3.05 7.00
CA ASP A 15 -4.50 2.07 6.02
C ASP A 15 -3.33 1.23 6.54
N ILE A 16 -2.63 1.66 7.59
CA ILE A 16 -1.43 0.98 8.10
C ILE A 16 -1.70 -0.50 8.41
N PRO A 17 -2.75 -0.90 9.17
CA PRO A 17 -3.01 -2.31 9.45
C PRO A 17 -3.14 -3.20 8.20
N ARG A 18 -3.73 -2.67 7.12
CA ARG A 18 -3.85 -3.37 5.84
C ARG A 18 -2.50 -3.53 5.16
N LEU A 19 -1.71 -2.46 5.11
CA LEU A 19 -0.35 -2.47 4.52
C LEU A 19 0.63 -3.35 5.30
N LEU A 20 0.42 -3.54 6.61
CA LEU A 20 1.26 -4.41 7.42
C LEU A 20 0.97 -5.91 7.23
N ARG A 21 -0.17 -6.28 6.64
CA ARG A 21 -0.57 -7.69 6.52
C ARG A 21 0.46 -8.54 5.76
N PRO A 22 0.97 -8.14 4.56
CA PRO A 22 1.94 -8.95 3.81
C PRO A 22 3.29 -9.08 4.53
N ILE A 23 3.69 -8.05 5.27
CA ILE A 23 4.90 -8.10 6.11
C ILE A 23 4.72 -9.13 7.24
N ARG A 24 3.55 -9.13 7.90
CA ARG A 24 3.28 -10.03 9.03
C ARG A 24 3.09 -11.49 8.62
N SER A 25 2.59 -11.75 7.41
CA SER A 25 2.48 -13.10 6.87
C SER A 25 3.79 -13.62 6.25
N GLY A 26 4.83 -12.78 6.16
CA GLY A 26 6.10 -13.13 5.53
C GLY A 26 6.02 -13.22 4.01
N GLU A 27 4.99 -12.62 3.40
CA GLU A 27 4.79 -12.60 1.95
C GLU A 27 5.61 -11.49 1.26
N ALA A 28 6.01 -10.45 2.01
CA ALA A 28 6.80 -9.35 1.48
C ALA A 28 7.77 -8.77 2.52
N ASP A 29 8.91 -8.28 2.04
CA ASP A 29 9.88 -7.52 2.86
C ASP A 29 9.56 -6.03 2.91
N ILE A 30 8.93 -5.50 1.84
CA ILE A 30 8.58 -4.09 1.66
C ILE A 30 7.18 -4.00 1.05
N VAL A 31 6.36 -3.10 1.60
CA VAL A 31 5.02 -2.78 1.08
C VAL A 31 4.92 -1.27 0.86
N VAL A 32 4.38 -0.86 -0.30
CA VAL A 32 4.17 0.55 -0.66
C VAL A 32 2.69 0.76 -0.93
N GLY A 33 2.09 1.77 -0.28
CA GLY A 33 0.74 2.22 -0.63
C GLY A 33 0.76 2.96 -1.97
N SER A 34 -0.06 2.55 -2.93
CA SER A 34 -0.18 3.20 -4.24
C SER A 34 -1.56 3.83 -4.40
N ARG A 35 -1.59 5.04 -4.96
CA ARG A 35 -2.82 5.75 -5.36
C ARG A 35 -3.35 5.31 -6.73
N PHE A 36 -2.55 4.58 -7.50
CA PHE A 36 -2.83 4.25 -8.90
C PHE A 36 -3.12 2.76 -9.11
N LEU A 37 -2.84 1.93 -8.11
CA LEU A 37 -3.11 0.49 -8.16
C LEU A 37 -4.46 0.23 -7.49
N SER A 38 -5.54 0.63 -8.15
CA SER A 38 -6.89 0.11 -7.89
C SER A 38 -7.16 -1.08 -8.80
N GLU A 39 -7.95 -2.05 -8.34
CA GLU A 39 -8.31 -3.27 -9.09
C GLU A 39 -8.96 -2.96 -10.46
N ASP A 40 -9.45 -1.74 -10.66
CA ASP A 40 -10.04 -1.27 -11.94
C ASP A 40 -9.01 -1.00 -13.06
N GLU A 41 -7.74 -0.76 -12.75
CA GLU A 41 -6.71 -0.35 -13.74
C GLU A 41 -6.00 -1.54 -14.41
N GLU A 42 -6.25 -2.78 -13.96
CA GLU A 42 -5.70 -3.98 -14.63
C GLU A 42 -6.41 -4.26 -15.97
N SER A 43 -7.64 -3.75 -16.16
CA SER A 43 -8.39 -3.89 -17.41
C SER A 43 -7.97 -2.90 -18.51
N SER A 44 -7.18 -1.88 -18.20
CA SER A 44 -6.89 -0.77 -19.13
C SER A 44 -5.44 -0.68 -19.61
N MET A 45 -4.55 -1.57 -19.16
CA MET A 45 -3.19 -1.66 -19.70
C MET A 45 -3.20 -2.45 -21.03
N PRO A 46 -2.92 -1.84 -22.18
CA PRO A 46 -2.75 -2.58 -23.43
C PRO A 46 -1.41 -3.34 -23.36
N ARG A 47 -1.45 -4.61 -23.78
CA ARG A 47 -0.26 -5.48 -23.87
C ARG A 47 0.77 -4.97 -24.88
#